data_AF-A0A2M8J1G5-F1
#
_entry.id   AF-A0A2M8J1G5-F1
#
_cell.length_a   1.000
_cell.length_b   1.000
_cell.length_c   1.000
_cell.angle_alpha   90.00
_cell.angle_beta   90.00
_cell.angle_gamma   90.00
#
_symmetry.space_group_name_H-M   'P 1'
#
loop_
_entity.id
_entity.type
_entity.pdbx_description
1 polymer ?
#
loop_
_entity_poly.entity_id
_entity_poly.type
_entity_poly.pdbx_seq_one_letter_code
_entity_poly.pdbx_strand_id
1 'polypeptide(L)'
;MNLTKVLALSSWVATGHVGLSAAAPVLQALGHRVTQLPTVILSNHPGFAHVSGAQVPPDQLDGMVQAMAANGWLGDHDALLTGYLPSPAHVELACQLIDRLRRLNPQIRVITDPILGDDATGLYIAEAAATATRDRLVPLADTLTPNAFELGWLTGQATDTLPQAIAAARQLIA
;
A
#
# COMPACT_ATOMS: atom_id res chain seq x y z
N MET A 1 -18.24 7.69 18.02
CA MET A 1 -17.61 7.47 16.69
C MET A 1 -17.46 5.97 16.53
N ASN A 2 -17.89 5.39 15.40
CA ASN A 2 -17.66 3.98 15.14
C ASN A 2 -16.15 3.76 14.93
N LEU A 3 -15.61 2.75 15.58
CA LEU A 3 -14.18 2.47 15.65
C LEU A 3 -13.74 1.71 14.39
N THR A 4 -13.27 2.42 13.36
CA THR A 4 -12.75 1.77 12.13
C THR A 4 -11.51 0.92 12.44
N LYS A 5 -11.48 -0.30 11.90
CA LYS A 5 -10.34 -1.23 11.96
C LYS A 5 -9.65 -1.25 10.59
N VAL A 6 -8.43 -0.76 10.56
CA VAL A 6 -7.61 -0.63 9.34
C VAL A 6 -6.53 -1.70 9.34
N LEU A 7 -6.49 -2.53 8.31
CA LEU A 7 -5.33 -3.36 8.01
C LEU A 7 -4.40 -2.56 7.10
N ALA A 8 -3.17 -2.33 7.51
CA ALA A 8 -2.18 -1.59 6.73
C ALA A 8 -1.04 -2.53 6.29
N LEU A 9 -0.80 -2.61 4.98
CA LEU A 9 0.28 -3.38 4.34
C LEU A 9 1.25 -2.39 3.67
N SER A 10 2.40 -2.11 4.29
CA SER A 10 3.38 -1.13 3.79
C SER A 10 4.75 -1.33 4.44
N SER A 11 5.72 -0.48 4.14
CA SER A 11 7.05 -0.50 4.75
C SER A 11 7.04 -0.13 6.24
N TRP A 12 8.03 -0.57 7.01
CA TRP A 12 8.24 -0.13 8.39
C TRP A 12 9.72 0.22 8.63
N VAL A 13 9.96 1.27 9.43
CA VAL A 13 11.31 1.68 9.84
C VAL A 13 11.42 1.86 11.36
N ALA A 14 12.58 1.55 11.93
CA ALA A 14 12.85 1.71 13.36
C ALA A 14 13.08 3.16 13.78
N THR A 15 13.79 3.94 12.95
CA THR A 15 14.08 5.36 13.17
C THR A 15 13.50 6.20 12.04
N GLY A 16 12.75 7.24 12.40
CA GLY A 16 12.01 8.09 11.47
C GLY A 16 10.60 7.58 11.20
N HIS A 17 9.87 8.31 10.36
CA HIS A 17 8.44 8.07 10.11
C HIS A 17 8.17 7.99 8.62
N VAL A 18 8.02 6.76 8.12
CA VAL A 18 7.54 6.44 6.77
C VAL A 18 6.72 5.16 6.83
N GLY A 19 5.86 4.93 5.82
CA GLY A 19 5.01 3.75 5.76
C GLY A 19 4.21 3.55 7.05
N LEU A 20 4.28 2.36 7.62
CA LEU A 20 3.57 1.97 8.84
C LEU A 20 3.99 2.77 10.08
N SER A 21 5.28 3.13 10.23
CA SER A 21 5.74 3.92 11.38
C SER A 21 5.27 5.39 11.35
N ALA A 22 4.73 5.84 10.22
CA ALA A 22 4.02 7.12 10.09
C ALA A 22 2.49 6.93 10.17
N ALA A 23 1.93 5.98 9.43
CA ALA A 23 0.49 5.82 9.28
C ALA A 23 -0.19 5.31 10.56
N ALA A 24 0.40 4.31 11.22
CA ALA A 24 -0.22 3.69 12.40
C ALA A 24 -0.45 4.67 13.56
N PRO A 25 0.54 5.47 14.02
CA PRO A 25 0.32 6.39 15.14
C PRO A 25 -0.73 7.47 14.80
N VAL A 26 -0.78 7.96 13.56
CA VAL A 26 -1.78 8.95 13.13
C VAL A 26 -3.18 8.34 13.16
N LEU A 27 -3.38 7.16 12.56
CA LEU A 27 -4.67 6.47 12.56
C LEU A 27 -5.13 6.13 13.99
N GLN A 28 -4.21 5.70 14.85
CA GLN A 28 -4.50 5.43 16.26
C GLN A 28 -4.89 6.71 17.03
N ALA A 29 -4.20 7.82 16.78
CA ALA A 29 -4.53 9.12 17.37
C ALA A 29 -5.92 9.62 16.93
N LEU A 30 -6.36 9.28 15.72
CA LEU A 30 -7.71 9.53 15.22
C LEU A 30 -8.78 8.56 15.78
N GLY A 31 -8.37 7.62 16.63
CA GLY A 31 -9.26 6.67 17.28
C GLY A 31 -9.52 5.40 16.47
N HIS A 32 -8.72 5.09 15.45
CA HIS A 32 -8.84 3.83 14.69
C HIS A 32 -8.00 2.72 15.32
N ARG A 33 -8.40 1.46 15.09
CA ARG A 33 -7.54 0.30 15.37
C ARG A 33 -6.73 -0.03 14.13
N VAL A 34 -5.44 -0.30 14.30
CA VAL A 34 -4.53 -0.55 13.17
C VAL A 34 -3.85 -1.89 13.33
N THR A 35 -4.07 -2.78 12.37
CA THR A 35 -3.31 -4.01 12.15
C THR A 35 -2.20 -3.68 11.15
N GLN A 36 -0.95 -4.02 11.46
CA GLN A 36 0.21 -3.66 10.64
C GLN A 36 0.89 -4.90 10.07
N LEU A 37 1.07 -4.95 8.76
CA LEU A 37 1.82 -5.97 8.03
C LEU A 37 3.00 -5.33 7.29
N PRO A 38 4.23 -5.41 7.84
CA PRO A 38 5.38 -4.76 7.24
C PRO A 38 5.90 -5.52 6.01
N THR A 39 5.97 -4.86 4.86
CA THR A 39 6.56 -5.41 3.62
C THR A 39 8.09 -5.35 3.63
N VAL A 40 8.63 -4.39 4.37
CA VAL A 40 10.06 -4.29 4.73
C VAL A 40 10.16 -3.88 6.19
N ILE A 41 11.25 -4.30 6.84
CA ILE A 41 11.63 -3.86 8.19
C ILE A 41 13.05 -3.31 8.08
N LEU A 42 13.20 -2.00 8.15
CA LEU A 42 14.48 -1.30 7.99
C LEU A 42 14.85 -0.49 9.25
N SER A 43 16.13 -0.14 9.37
CA SER A 43 16.62 0.78 10.40
C SER A 43 16.07 2.20 10.21
N ASN A 44 16.02 2.68 8.97
CA ASN A 44 15.62 4.03 8.58
C ASN A 44 15.32 4.07 7.07
N HIS A 45 14.81 5.20 6.58
CA HIS A 45 14.53 5.40 5.16
C HIS A 45 15.79 5.19 4.28
N PRO A 46 15.69 4.57 3.08
CA PRO A 46 16.83 4.33 2.19
C PRO A 46 17.56 5.58 1.68
N GLY A 47 16.95 6.76 1.80
CA GLY A 47 17.55 8.04 1.42
C GLY A 47 18.69 8.53 2.34
N PHE A 48 19.01 7.80 3.41
CA PHE A 48 20.14 8.11 4.29
C PHE A 48 21.39 7.30 3.91
N ALA A 49 22.58 7.79 4.30
CA ALA A 49 23.87 7.18 3.93
C ALA A 49 24.08 5.74 4.43
N HIS A 50 23.49 5.37 5.58
CA HIS A 50 23.61 4.04 6.17
C HIS A 50 22.23 3.49 6.49
N VAL A 51 21.95 2.28 6.00
CA VAL A 51 20.65 1.61 6.10
C VAL A 51 20.91 0.13 6.28
N SER A 52 20.15 -0.53 7.15
CA SER A 52 20.15 -1.98 7.31
C SER A 52 18.72 -2.49 7.48
N GLY A 53 18.50 -3.77 7.21
CA GLY A 53 17.20 -4.43 7.30
C GLY A 53 16.93 -5.34 6.11
N ALA A 54 15.68 -5.78 5.99
CA ALA A 54 15.30 -6.73 4.96
C ALA A 54 13.85 -6.54 4.50
N GLN A 55 13.54 -7.07 3.31
CA GLN A 55 12.17 -7.35 2.90
C GLN A 55 11.61 -8.49 3.76
N VAL A 56 10.34 -8.39 4.12
CA VAL A 56 9.63 -9.51 4.74
C VAL A 56 9.17 -10.45 3.63
N PRO A 57 9.54 -11.74 3.65
CA PRO A 57 9.12 -12.68 2.62
C PRO A 57 7.59 -12.73 2.46
N PRO A 58 7.04 -12.73 1.23
CA PRO A 58 5.59 -12.78 1.00
C PRO A 58 4.88 -13.98 1.63
N ASP A 59 5.55 -15.14 1.70
CA ASP A 59 5.05 -16.36 2.35
C ASP A 59 4.94 -16.20 3.87
N GLN A 60 5.86 -15.45 4.49
CA GLN A 60 5.76 -15.10 5.91
C GLN A 60 4.56 -14.17 6.16
N LEU A 61 4.33 -13.18 5.29
CA LEU A 61 3.16 -12.30 5.39
C LEU A 61 1.85 -13.06 5.14
N ASP A 62 1.81 -13.97 4.16
CA ASP A 62 0.64 -14.85 3.97
C ASP A 62 0.39 -15.69 5.22
N GLY A 63 1.44 -16.28 5.82
CA GLY A 63 1.33 -17.01 7.09
C GLY A 63 0.67 -16.19 8.21
N MET A 64 1.01 -14.90 8.33
CA MET A 64 0.34 -13.98 9.27
C MET A 64 -1.13 -13.77 8.92
N VAL A 65 -1.46 -13.58 7.63
CA VAL A 65 -2.84 -13.45 7.14
C VAL A 65 -3.65 -14.72 7.41
N GLN A 66 -3.07 -15.90 7.18
CA GLN A 66 -3.69 -17.19 7.49
C GLN A 66 -3.99 -17.32 8.98
N ALA A 67 -3.04 -16.97 9.85
CA ALA A 67 -3.23 -17.02 11.30
C ALA A 67 -4.35 -16.06 11.76
N MET A 68 -4.38 -14.83 11.25
CA MET A 68 -5.46 -13.87 11.54
C MET A 68 -6.83 -14.39 11.07
N ALA A 69 -6.90 -15.04 9.90
CA ALA A 69 -8.13 -15.63 9.41
C ALA A 69 -8.59 -16.82 10.27
N ALA A 70 -7.66 -17.70 10.68
CA ALA A 70 -7.96 -18.83 11.55
C ALA A 70 -8.50 -18.39 12.92
N ASN A 71 -8.01 -17.25 13.42
CA ASN A 71 -8.52 -16.63 14.66
C ASN A 71 -9.84 -15.87 14.46
N GLY A 72 -10.38 -15.78 13.24
CA GLY A 72 -11.58 -15.03 12.93
C GLY A 72 -11.40 -13.51 12.92
N TRP A 73 -10.16 -13.01 12.96
CA TRP A 73 -9.86 -11.57 13.03
C TRP A 73 -9.78 -10.90 11.66
N LEU A 74 -9.52 -11.67 10.59
CA LEU A 74 -9.30 -11.09 9.27
C LEU A 74 -10.53 -10.36 8.72
N GLY A 75 -11.72 -10.97 8.86
CA GLY A 75 -12.99 -10.40 8.36
C GLY A 75 -13.52 -9.21 9.17
N ASP A 76 -12.87 -8.87 10.29
CA ASP A 76 -13.26 -7.79 11.20
C ASP A 76 -12.66 -6.43 10.80
N HIS A 77 -12.00 -6.34 9.65
CA HIS A 77 -11.44 -5.07 9.15
C HIS A 77 -12.44 -4.33 8.25
N ASP A 78 -12.50 -3.01 8.42
CA ASP A 78 -13.36 -2.11 7.64
C ASP A 78 -12.63 -1.56 6.41
N ALA A 79 -11.30 -1.48 6.47
CA ALA A 79 -10.47 -0.98 5.39
C ALA A 79 -9.13 -1.72 5.29
N LEU A 80 -8.64 -1.83 4.06
CA LEU A 80 -7.25 -2.17 3.73
C LEU A 80 -6.55 -0.92 3.19
N LEU A 81 -5.40 -0.58 3.75
CA LEU A 81 -4.48 0.43 3.24
C LEU A 81 -3.22 -0.26 2.71
N THR A 82 -2.96 -0.18 1.41
CA THR A 82 -1.69 -0.67 0.82
C THR A 82 -0.77 0.51 0.53
N GLY A 83 0.52 0.37 0.85
CA GLY A 83 1.57 1.34 0.50
C GLY A 83 2.72 0.68 -0.24
N TYR A 84 3.93 0.79 0.30
CA TYR A 84 5.16 0.34 -0.37
C TYR A 84 5.20 -1.19 -0.56
N LEU A 85 5.24 -1.64 -1.80
CA LEU A 85 5.30 -3.06 -2.20
C LEU A 85 6.58 -3.31 -3.02
N PRO A 86 7.64 -3.92 -2.44
CA PRO A 86 8.98 -3.92 -3.03
C PRO A 86 9.17 -4.86 -4.22
N SER A 87 8.21 -5.73 -4.55
CA SER A 87 8.37 -6.74 -5.61
C SER A 87 7.03 -7.18 -6.20
N PRO A 88 7.01 -7.80 -7.40
CA PRO A 88 5.79 -8.37 -7.97
C PRO A 88 5.08 -9.36 -7.05
N ALA A 89 5.83 -10.15 -6.28
CA ALA A 89 5.27 -11.12 -5.34
C ALA A 89 4.54 -10.46 -4.16
N HIS A 90 4.99 -9.28 -3.73
CA HIS A 90 4.29 -8.48 -2.72
C HIS A 90 2.98 -7.88 -3.30
N VAL A 91 2.99 -7.49 -4.57
CA VAL A 91 1.77 -7.02 -5.25
C VAL A 91 0.76 -8.16 -5.41
N GLU A 92 1.21 -9.36 -5.78
CA GLU A 92 0.37 -10.56 -5.83
C GLU A 92 -0.28 -10.83 -4.47
N LEU A 93 0.52 -10.84 -3.40
CA LEU A 93 0.03 -11.03 -2.03
C LEU A 93 -1.06 -10.00 -1.68
N ALA A 94 -0.86 -8.72 -2.03
CA ALA A 94 -1.85 -7.67 -1.80
C ALA A 94 -3.16 -7.93 -2.56
N CYS A 95 -3.09 -8.36 -3.82
CA CYS A 95 -4.26 -8.72 -4.61
C CYS A 95 -5.03 -9.90 -3.98
N GLN A 96 -4.32 -10.95 -3.57
CA GLN A 96 -4.93 -12.13 -2.92
C GLN A 96 -5.56 -11.77 -1.56
N LEU A 97 -4.92 -10.87 -0.81
CA LEU A 97 -5.45 -10.35 0.44
C LEU A 97 -6.74 -9.56 0.21
N ILE A 98 -6.80 -8.69 -0.81
CA ILE A 98 -8.01 -7.97 -1.20
C ILE A 98 -9.15 -8.94 -1.51
N ASP A 99 -8.90 -9.94 -2.34
CA ASP A 99 -9.91 -10.94 -2.71
C ASP A 99 -10.44 -11.69 -1.49
N ARG A 100 -9.55 -12.08 -0.58
CA ARG A 100 -9.94 -12.76 0.67
C ARG A 100 -10.75 -11.84 1.59
N LEU A 101 -10.32 -10.60 1.76
CA LEU A 101 -11.02 -9.62 2.59
C LEU A 101 -12.41 -9.34 2.01
N ARG A 102 -12.55 -9.14 0.71
CA ARG A 102 -13.86 -8.93 0.04
C ARG A 102 -14.80 -10.12 0.18
N ARG A 103 -14.28 -11.35 0.17
CA ARG A 103 -15.10 -12.56 0.44
C ARG A 103 -15.62 -12.61 1.88
N LEU A 104 -14.83 -12.13 2.85
CA LEU A 104 -15.19 -12.12 4.26
C LEU A 104 -16.05 -10.90 4.65
N ASN A 105 -15.77 -9.75 4.04
CA ASN A 105 -16.45 -8.49 4.23
C ASN A 105 -16.59 -7.77 2.87
N PRO A 106 -17.73 -7.92 2.18
CA PRO A 106 -17.98 -7.26 0.89
C PRO A 106 -18.01 -5.72 0.97
N GLN A 107 -18.10 -5.13 2.16
CA GLN A 107 -18.13 -3.68 2.37
C GLN A 107 -16.73 -3.09 2.61
N ILE A 108 -15.68 -3.92 2.67
CA ILE A 108 -14.33 -3.44 2.94
C ILE A 108 -13.90 -2.40 1.89
N ARG A 109 -13.29 -1.30 2.36
CA ARG A 109 -12.72 -0.27 1.48
C ARG A 109 -11.24 -0.55 1.23
N VAL A 110 -10.84 -0.60 -0.04
CA VAL A 110 -9.44 -0.79 -0.45
C VAL A 110 -8.86 0.57 -0.84
N ILE A 111 -7.94 1.07 -0.04
CA ILE A 111 -7.20 2.30 -0.28
C ILE A 111 -5.78 1.91 -0.70
N THR A 112 -5.37 2.33 -1.89
CA THR A 112 -4.04 2.04 -2.41
C THR A 112 -3.26 3.33 -2.61
N ASP A 113 -2.19 3.45 -1.86
CA ASP A 113 -1.13 4.41 -2.08
C ASP A 113 -0.06 3.75 -2.98
N PRO A 114 -0.03 4.04 -4.29
CA PRO A 114 0.85 3.36 -5.23
C PRO A 114 2.26 3.94 -5.13
N ILE A 115 2.99 3.64 -4.04
CA ILE A 115 4.35 4.16 -3.81
C ILE A 115 5.32 3.57 -4.83
N LEU A 116 5.49 4.25 -5.97
CA LEU A 116 6.34 3.80 -7.07
C LEU A 116 7.63 4.61 -7.15
N GLY A 117 7.56 5.92 -6.92
CA GLY A 117 8.62 6.86 -7.27
C GLY A 117 8.22 8.32 -7.16
N ASP A 118 9.14 9.21 -7.51
CA ASP A 118 8.92 10.65 -7.60
C ASP A 118 9.65 11.28 -8.79
N ASP A 119 9.38 12.55 -9.05
CA ASP A 119 10.03 13.31 -10.13
C ASP A 119 11.54 13.51 -9.92
N ALA A 120 12.02 13.43 -8.67
CA ALA A 120 13.41 13.71 -8.34
C ALA A 120 14.33 12.52 -8.64
N THR A 121 13.82 11.30 -8.52
CA THR A 121 14.62 10.06 -8.54
C THR A 121 14.09 9.00 -9.50
N GLY A 122 12.86 9.17 -10.01
CA GLY A 122 12.17 8.17 -10.80
C GLY A 122 11.62 7.03 -9.92
N LEU A 123 11.63 5.80 -10.45
CA LEU A 123 11.13 4.63 -9.72
C LEU A 123 12.04 4.25 -8.54
N TYR A 124 11.45 4.08 -7.36
CA TYR A 124 12.09 3.50 -6.17
C TYR A 124 12.06 1.97 -6.15
N ILE A 125 11.14 1.37 -6.90
CA ILE A 125 10.93 -0.08 -6.98
C ILE A 125 11.29 -0.61 -8.36
N ALA A 126 11.52 -1.92 -8.45
CA ALA A 126 11.73 -2.55 -9.74
C ALA A 126 10.52 -2.32 -10.67
N GLU A 127 10.76 -2.04 -11.95
CA GLU A 127 9.71 -1.75 -12.93
C GLU A 127 8.66 -2.88 -13.04
N ALA A 128 9.08 -4.14 -12.83
CA ALA A 128 8.17 -5.28 -12.77
C ALA A 128 7.15 -5.16 -11.61
N ALA A 129 7.55 -4.63 -10.46
CA ALA A 129 6.65 -4.38 -9.33
C ALA A 129 5.71 -3.22 -9.64
N ALA A 130 6.23 -2.13 -10.21
CA ALA A 130 5.41 -0.99 -10.64
C ALA A 130 4.36 -1.41 -11.68
N THR A 131 4.76 -2.25 -12.64
CA THR A 131 3.87 -2.78 -13.69
C THR A 131 2.79 -3.67 -13.09
N ALA A 132 3.15 -4.57 -12.17
CA ALA A 132 2.17 -5.35 -11.43
C ALA A 132 1.20 -4.46 -10.63
N THR A 133 1.69 -3.40 -10.00
CA THR A 133 0.83 -2.45 -9.26
C THR A 133 -0.19 -1.81 -10.21
N ARG A 134 0.23 -1.30 -11.36
CA ARG A 134 -0.67 -0.71 -12.38
C ARG A 134 -1.69 -1.72 -12.92
N ASP A 135 -1.22 -2.87 -13.35
CA ASP A 135 -2.06 -3.80 -14.13
C ASP A 135 -2.97 -4.65 -13.25
N ARG A 136 -2.62 -4.83 -11.97
CA ARG A 136 -3.31 -5.78 -11.09
C ARG A 136 -3.86 -5.18 -9.81
N LEU A 137 -3.10 -4.32 -9.14
CA LEU A 137 -3.54 -3.78 -7.85
C LEU A 137 -4.46 -2.56 -8.03
N VAL A 138 -4.07 -1.62 -8.89
CA VAL A 138 -4.83 -0.39 -9.16
C VAL A 138 -6.29 -0.68 -9.55
N PRO A 139 -6.61 -1.65 -10.43
CA PRO A 139 -7.99 -1.99 -10.76
C PRO A 139 -8.83 -2.52 -9.58
N LEU A 140 -8.17 -2.97 -8.51
CA LEU A 140 -8.84 -3.47 -7.31
C LEU A 140 -9.08 -2.37 -6.27
N ALA A 141 -8.50 -1.19 -6.42
CA ALA A 141 -8.60 -0.12 -5.42
C ALA A 141 -9.96 0.60 -5.50
N ASP A 142 -10.52 0.91 -4.32
CA ASP A 142 -11.66 1.81 -4.18
C ASP A 142 -11.23 3.29 -4.14
N THR A 143 -9.98 3.54 -3.76
CA THR A 143 -9.39 4.87 -3.66
C THR A 143 -7.90 4.78 -3.94
N LEU A 144 -7.39 5.70 -4.75
CA LEU A 144 -5.98 5.80 -5.10
C LEU A 144 -5.42 7.13 -4.59
N THR A 145 -4.17 7.14 -4.14
CA THR A 145 -3.48 8.36 -3.66
C THR A 145 -2.14 8.63 -4.37
N PRO A 146 -2.03 8.55 -5.70
CA PRO A 146 -0.77 8.77 -6.39
C PRO A 146 -0.31 10.23 -6.26
N ASN A 147 1.00 10.43 -6.22
CA ASN A 147 1.62 11.71 -6.53
C ASN A 147 1.62 11.99 -8.05
N ALA A 148 2.11 13.15 -8.50
CA ALA A 148 2.09 13.54 -9.92
C ALA A 148 2.92 12.62 -10.83
N PHE A 149 4.10 12.19 -10.37
CA PHE A 149 4.96 11.23 -11.07
C PHE A 149 4.27 9.88 -11.21
N GLU A 150 3.75 9.34 -10.10
CA GLU A 150 3.06 8.06 -10.06
C GLU A 150 1.82 8.07 -10.95
N LEU A 151 1.05 9.16 -10.93
CA LEU A 151 -0.12 9.31 -11.80
C LEU A 151 0.27 9.28 -13.28
N GLY A 152 1.34 9.99 -13.66
CA GLY A 152 1.86 9.99 -15.02
C GLY A 152 2.36 8.59 -15.42
N TRP A 153 3.06 7.90 -14.52
CA TRP A 153 3.57 6.55 -14.75
C TRP A 153 2.43 5.53 -14.92
N LEU A 154 1.40 5.59 -14.08
CA LEU A 154 0.25 4.68 -14.11
C LEU A 154 -0.60 4.87 -15.38
N THR A 155 -0.71 6.09 -15.89
CA THR A 155 -1.63 6.45 -16.99
C THR A 155 -0.94 6.63 -18.35
N GLY A 156 0.39 6.80 -18.36
CA GLY A 156 1.14 7.22 -19.53
C GLY A 156 0.82 8.63 -20.01
N GLN A 157 0.21 9.47 -19.16
CA GLN A 157 -0.19 10.84 -19.48
C GLN A 157 0.74 11.87 -18.83
N ALA A 158 0.77 13.08 -19.39
CA ALA A 158 1.39 14.23 -18.75
C ALA A 158 0.57 14.66 -17.51
N THR A 159 1.25 15.18 -16.47
CA THR A 159 0.64 15.60 -15.20
C THR A 159 1.13 16.98 -14.72
N ASP A 160 1.80 17.74 -15.58
CA ASP A 160 2.49 19.00 -15.25
C ASP A 160 1.56 20.14 -14.80
N THR A 161 0.29 20.07 -15.21
CA THR A 161 -0.73 21.08 -14.90
C THR A 161 -1.96 20.46 -14.26
N LEU A 162 -2.69 21.24 -13.47
CA LEU A 162 -3.92 20.78 -12.82
C LEU A 162 -4.94 20.16 -13.80
N PRO A 163 -5.22 20.75 -14.98
CA PRO A 163 -6.12 20.13 -15.96
C PRO A 163 -5.62 18.77 -16.48
N GLN A 164 -4.31 18.64 -16.73
CA GLN A 164 -3.69 17.38 -17.15
C GLN A 164 -3.78 16.32 -16.06
N ALA A 165 -3.43 16.67 -14.82
CA ALA A 165 -3.55 15.76 -13.67
C ALA A 165 -5.00 15.28 -13.46
N ILE A 166 -5.99 16.18 -13.58
CA ILE A 166 -7.41 15.79 -13.50
C ILE A 166 -7.79 14.82 -14.63
N ALA A 167 -7.33 15.07 -15.86
CA ALA A 167 -7.62 14.21 -17.00
C ALA A 167 -6.99 12.81 -16.83
N ALA A 168 -5.73 12.75 -16.38
CA ALA A 168 -5.03 11.50 -16.08
C ALA A 168 -5.73 10.73 -14.96
N ALA A 169 -6.06 11.38 -13.83
CA ALA A 169 -6.74 10.74 -12.71
C ALA A 169 -8.09 10.12 -13.10
N ARG A 170 -8.84 10.77 -13.99
CA ARG A 170 -10.11 10.25 -14.50
C ARG A 170 -9.97 8.96 -15.32
N GLN A 171 -8.79 8.66 -15.88
CA GLN A 171 -8.57 7.38 -16.60
C GLN A 171 -8.46 6.19 -15.63
N LEU A 172 -8.15 6.44 -14.36
CA LEU A 172 -8.03 5.40 -13.33
C LEU A 172 -9.34 5.16 -12.57
N ILE A 173 -10.38 5.97 -12.84
CA ILE A 173 -11.71 5.83 -12.25
C ILE A 173 -12.57 5.06 -13.25
N ALA A 174 -13.07 3.88 -12.85
CA ALA A 174 -14.03 3.09 -13.62
C ALA A 174 -15.41 3.76 -13.68
#